data_AF-A0AAE3AEM9-F1
#
_entry.id   AF-A0AAE3AEM9-F1
#
_cell.length_a   1.000
_cell.length_b   1.000
_cell.length_c   1.000
_cell.angle_alpha   90.00
_cell.angle_beta   90.00
_cell.angle_gamma   90.00
#
_symmetry.space_group_name_H-M   'P 1'
#
loop_
_entity.id
_entity.type
_entity.pdbx_description
1 polymer ?
#
loop_
_entity_poly.entity_id
_entity_poly.type
_entity_poly.pdbx_seq_one_letter_code
_entity_poly.pdbx_strand_id
1 'polypeptide(L)'
;MMFQAVLGNPGHPEYGVATIPFPIPHDQYAHCMELLEALEIGDAVKADCKVEKVDSFYTVLKRAEMLTVNVEELNYLAKRLDSFDTGEAAQFQAMAHKLELFELKDLINLTFCCQQATVITDFSDLAAVGRDHYMNLHGGCAKTEELDALDGEETARQLIENGGGTITPYGVVYDNGMKLEQIYDGRFFPCYYYEPNVITVAVTSKAEPEDTEHITWLFLPMVQEEIDRALLSGGITDPADVRLRLEDSQLPNEVDALLDMEYETLSDLNELAEATDGLSKVDMEKLGAVVMLAEPKSSAQIKNLVESLDLFDFAPGAHSPAEYGKYMIQQSGHFDYDENLDAFYDYEKYGTERMNEEDGMFTDRGYVAYKGFFRMEEVMENRHKNGMEMGGLSR
;
A
#
# COMPACT_ATOMS: atom_id res chain seq x y z
N MET A 1 -4.86 -1.78 15.13
CA MET A 1 -5.22 -3.12 15.63
C MET A 1 -6.73 -3.17 15.80
N MET A 2 -7.39 -3.95 14.95
CA MET A 2 -8.85 -4.02 14.85
C MET A 2 -9.42 -5.14 15.72
N PHE A 3 -8.76 -6.30 15.74
CA PHE A 3 -9.09 -7.40 16.64
C PHE A 3 -7.88 -8.30 16.92
N GLN A 4 -8.03 -9.24 17.83
CA GLN A 4 -7.05 -10.31 18.07
C GLN A 4 -7.75 -11.67 18.01
N ALA A 5 -7.05 -12.67 17.48
CA ALA A 5 -7.51 -14.05 17.48
C ALA A 5 -6.53 -14.95 18.22
N VAL A 6 -7.08 -15.89 18.99
CA VAL A 6 -6.31 -16.96 19.61
C VAL A 6 -6.35 -18.16 18.67
N LEU A 7 -5.20 -18.54 18.14
CA LEU A 7 -5.04 -19.58 17.13
C LEU A 7 -4.30 -20.78 17.73
N GLY A 8 -4.72 -21.98 17.37
CA GLY A 8 -4.10 -23.22 17.81
C GLY A 8 -4.13 -24.31 16.75
N ASN A 9 -3.37 -25.38 16.97
CA ASN A 9 -3.32 -26.52 16.08
C ASN A 9 -4.53 -27.45 16.32
N PRO A 10 -5.41 -27.69 15.32
CA PRO A 10 -6.57 -28.56 15.48
C PRO A 10 -6.21 -30.03 15.75
N GLY A 11 -5.05 -30.49 15.27
CA GLY A 11 -4.55 -31.86 15.45
C GLY A 11 -3.72 -32.06 16.70
N HIS A 12 -3.09 -30.98 17.21
CA HIS A 12 -2.18 -31.00 18.35
C HIS A 12 -2.53 -29.94 19.41
N PRO A 13 -3.66 -30.06 20.13
CA PRO A 13 -4.04 -29.09 21.17
C PRO A 13 -3.00 -28.90 22.29
N GLU A 14 -2.13 -29.89 22.49
CA GLU A 14 -1.04 -29.87 23.46
C GLU A 14 0.07 -28.85 23.14
N TYR A 15 0.16 -28.37 21.90
CA TYR A 15 1.15 -27.35 21.50
C TYR A 15 0.82 -25.96 22.06
N GLY A 16 -0.40 -25.77 22.56
CA GLY A 16 -0.87 -24.50 23.10
C GLY A 16 -1.49 -23.61 22.03
N VAL A 17 -1.43 -22.30 22.24
CA VAL A 17 -2.07 -21.30 21.38
C VAL A 17 -1.19 -20.07 21.22
N ALA A 18 -1.34 -19.38 20.10
CA ALA A 18 -0.76 -18.06 19.83
C ALA A 18 -1.89 -17.01 19.80
N THR A 19 -1.63 -15.82 20.33
CA THR A 19 -2.55 -14.68 20.21
C THR A 19 -1.98 -13.73 19.18
N ILE A 20 -2.66 -13.60 18.04
CA ILE A 20 -2.20 -12.82 16.89
C ILE A 20 -3.08 -11.57 16.75
N PRO A 21 -2.48 -10.35 16.68
CA PRO A 21 -3.22 -9.14 16.38
C PRO A 21 -3.54 -9.05 14.88
N PHE A 22 -4.71 -8.53 14.55
CA PHE A 22 -5.18 -8.33 13.19
C PHE A 22 -5.71 -6.89 12.98
N PRO A 23 -5.42 -6.22 11.84
CA PRO A 23 -4.40 -6.59 10.85
C PRO A 23 -3.02 -6.78 11.49
N ILE A 24 -2.23 -7.72 10.97
CA ILE A 24 -0.88 -7.99 11.45
C ILE A 24 -0.01 -6.78 11.05
N PRO A 25 0.60 -6.06 12.00
CA PRO A 25 1.50 -4.96 11.68
C PRO A 25 2.71 -5.44 10.88
N HIS A 26 3.16 -4.63 9.91
CA HIS A 26 4.27 -4.98 9.03
C HIS A 26 5.55 -5.35 9.79
N ASP A 27 5.90 -4.58 10.83
CA ASP A 27 7.07 -4.81 11.69
C ASP A 27 6.95 -6.05 12.59
N GLN A 28 5.75 -6.64 12.69
CA GLN A 28 5.46 -7.83 13.51
C GLN A 28 5.09 -9.05 12.68
N TYR A 29 5.02 -8.93 11.34
CA TYR A 29 4.57 -10.01 10.47
C TYR A 29 5.41 -11.27 10.65
N ALA A 30 6.73 -11.15 10.54
CA ALA A 30 7.64 -12.28 10.71
C ALA A 30 7.53 -12.92 12.09
N HIS A 31 7.47 -12.11 13.14
CA HIS A 31 7.30 -12.62 14.50
C HIS A 31 5.97 -13.37 14.69
N CYS A 32 4.87 -12.89 14.10
CA CYS A 32 3.59 -13.56 14.16
C CYS A 32 3.62 -14.91 13.42
N MET A 33 4.30 -14.98 12.28
CA MET A 33 4.46 -16.23 11.53
C MET A 33 5.33 -17.24 12.29
N GLU A 34 6.44 -16.82 12.92
CA GLU A 34 7.27 -17.67 13.78
C GLU A 34 6.46 -18.29 14.94
N LEU A 35 5.55 -17.53 15.55
CA LEU A 35 4.67 -18.03 16.62
C LEU A 35 3.70 -19.11 16.12
N LEU A 36 3.20 -18.98 14.89
CA LEU A 36 2.32 -19.96 14.26
C LEU A 36 3.07 -21.20 13.81
N GLU A 37 4.27 -21.02 13.23
CA GLU A 37 5.14 -22.12 12.83
C GLU A 37 5.55 -23.00 14.02
N ALA A 38 5.81 -22.39 15.19
CA ALA A 38 6.09 -23.12 16.42
C ALA A 38 4.93 -24.02 16.89
N LEU A 39 3.71 -23.77 16.40
CA LEU A 39 2.51 -24.58 16.63
C LEU A 39 2.19 -25.50 15.44
N GLU A 40 3.06 -25.57 14.44
CA GLU A 40 2.87 -26.32 13.18
C GLU A 40 1.59 -25.90 12.43
N ILE A 41 1.27 -24.60 12.42
CA ILE A 41 0.16 -23.99 11.68
C ILE A 41 0.63 -22.71 10.97
N GLY A 42 -0.27 -22.03 10.24
CA GLY A 42 0.05 -20.79 9.53
C GLY A 42 0.54 -21.02 8.12
N ASP A 43 0.17 -22.13 7.47
CA ASP A 43 0.45 -22.38 6.06
C ASP A 43 -0.13 -21.26 5.18
N ALA A 44 0.62 -20.82 4.16
CA ALA A 44 0.22 -19.72 3.28
C ALA A 44 -1.02 -20.04 2.41
N VAL A 45 -1.37 -21.32 2.25
CA VAL A 45 -2.48 -21.78 1.41
C VAL A 45 -3.56 -22.49 2.23
N LYS A 46 -3.19 -23.27 3.24
CA LYS A 46 -4.14 -24.11 3.97
C LYS A 46 -4.89 -23.31 5.03
N ALA A 47 -6.12 -23.73 5.29
CA ALA A 47 -6.87 -23.35 6.47
C ALA A 47 -6.51 -24.30 7.63
N ASP A 48 -5.36 -24.08 8.26
CA ASP A 48 -4.81 -24.93 9.32
C ASP A 48 -4.87 -24.31 10.72
N CYS A 49 -5.23 -23.02 10.83
CA CYS A 49 -5.31 -22.31 12.10
C CYS A 49 -6.70 -22.49 12.71
N LYS A 50 -6.82 -23.26 13.80
CA LYS A 50 -8.08 -23.34 14.53
C LYS A 50 -8.27 -22.09 15.38
N VAL A 51 -9.38 -21.39 15.20
CA VAL A 51 -9.72 -20.19 15.97
C VAL A 51 -10.30 -20.60 17.32
N GLU A 52 -9.54 -20.50 18.41
CA GLU A 52 -10.04 -20.79 19.76
C GLU A 52 -10.89 -19.67 20.33
N LYS A 53 -10.57 -18.41 19.95
CA LYS A 53 -11.30 -17.24 20.42
C LYS A 53 -11.07 -16.05 19.49
N VAL A 54 -12.10 -15.24 19.28
CA VAL A 54 -11.99 -13.92 18.64
C VAL A 54 -12.36 -12.83 19.64
N ASP A 55 -11.48 -11.86 19.81
CA ASP A 55 -11.73 -10.66 20.61
C ASP A 55 -11.75 -9.44 19.67
N SER A 56 -12.96 -9.03 19.29
CA SER A 56 -13.23 -8.03 18.25
C SER A 56 -14.47 -7.19 18.60
N PHE A 57 -14.48 -5.95 18.12
CA PHE A 57 -15.71 -5.14 18.01
C PHE A 57 -16.76 -5.83 17.12
N TYR A 58 -16.33 -6.56 16.08
CA TYR A 58 -17.20 -7.30 15.18
C TYR A 58 -17.61 -8.62 15.82
N THR A 59 -18.68 -8.61 16.63
CA THR A 59 -19.11 -9.83 17.34
C THR A 59 -19.59 -10.93 16.40
N VAL A 60 -19.89 -10.61 15.14
CA VAL A 60 -20.26 -11.60 14.12
C VAL A 60 -19.10 -12.56 13.81
N LEU A 61 -17.85 -12.11 13.97
CA LEU A 61 -16.65 -12.93 13.74
C LEU A 61 -16.50 -14.06 14.75
N LYS A 62 -17.22 -14.04 15.89
CA LYS A 62 -17.28 -15.18 16.82
C LYS A 62 -17.82 -16.45 16.18
N ARG A 63 -18.53 -16.35 15.05
CA ARG A 63 -18.95 -17.52 14.26
C ARG A 63 -17.78 -18.30 13.65
N ALA A 64 -16.61 -17.67 13.53
CA ALA A 64 -15.39 -18.35 13.10
C ALA A 64 -14.72 -19.13 14.25
N GLU A 65 -15.12 -18.93 15.51
CA GLU A 65 -14.60 -19.73 16.63
C GLU A 65 -14.89 -21.22 16.39
N MET A 66 -13.89 -22.05 16.69
CA MET A 66 -13.83 -23.49 16.46
C MET A 66 -13.72 -23.92 14.99
N LEU A 67 -13.71 -22.99 14.04
CA LEU A 67 -13.37 -23.27 12.64
C LEU A 67 -11.86 -23.22 12.42
N THR A 68 -11.41 -23.92 11.39
CA THR A 68 -10.06 -23.79 10.86
C THR A 68 -10.07 -22.77 9.74
N VAL A 69 -9.18 -21.78 9.81
CA VAL A 69 -9.09 -20.67 8.87
C VAL A 69 -7.68 -20.52 8.32
N ASN A 70 -7.53 -19.86 7.18
CA ASN A 70 -6.24 -19.43 6.69
C ASN A 70 -5.87 -18.07 7.34
N VAL A 71 -4.61 -17.93 7.76
CA VAL A 71 -4.15 -16.72 8.46
C VAL A 71 -4.09 -15.50 7.54
N GLU A 72 -3.76 -15.68 6.26
CA GLU A 72 -3.73 -14.59 5.28
C GLU A 72 -5.13 -14.09 4.94
N GLU A 73 -6.11 -14.99 4.80
CA GLU A 73 -7.53 -14.61 4.65
C GLU A 73 -8.02 -13.79 5.84
N LEU A 74 -7.67 -14.21 7.07
CA LEU A 74 -8.05 -13.49 8.28
C LEU A 74 -7.38 -12.11 8.34
N ASN A 75 -6.12 -12.02 7.93
CA ASN A 75 -5.39 -10.76 7.82
C ASN A 75 -6.00 -9.83 6.77
N TYR A 76 -6.32 -10.34 5.59
CA TYR A 76 -6.98 -9.57 4.53
C TYR A 76 -8.35 -9.07 4.97
N LEU A 77 -9.18 -9.93 5.56
CA LEU A 77 -10.48 -9.54 6.12
C LEU A 77 -10.32 -8.42 7.14
N ALA A 78 -9.34 -8.53 8.04
CA ALA A 78 -9.08 -7.50 9.03
C ALA A 78 -8.70 -6.16 8.40
N LYS A 79 -7.85 -6.16 7.36
CA LYS A 79 -7.46 -4.94 6.63
C LYS A 79 -8.69 -4.27 6.02
N ARG A 80 -9.58 -5.04 5.39
CA ARG A 80 -10.86 -4.54 4.83
C ARG A 80 -11.74 -3.91 5.91
N LEU A 81 -11.92 -4.60 7.03
CA LEU A 81 -12.77 -4.14 8.12
C LEU A 81 -12.21 -2.89 8.82
N ASP A 82 -10.89 -2.72 8.89
CA ASP A 82 -10.28 -1.55 9.54
C ASP A 82 -10.57 -0.23 8.80
N SER A 83 -10.88 -0.29 7.50
CA SER A 83 -11.32 0.89 6.73
C SER A 83 -12.78 1.29 6.95
N PHE A 84 -13.58 0.46 7.61
CA PHE A 84 -15.02 0.69 7.72
C PHE A 84 -15.36 1.73 8.79
N ASP A 85 -16.30 2.61 8.46
CA ASP A 85 -16.95 3.44 9.47
C ASP A 85 -17.97 2.64 10.32
N THR A 86 -18.63 3.32 11.26
CA THR A 86 -19.62 2.67 12.16
C THR A 86 -20.85 2.15 11.41
N GLY A 87 -21.28 2.83 10.35
CA GLY A 87 -22.41 2.44 9.51
C GLY A 87 -22.07 1.22 8.66
N GLU A 88 -20.90 1.22 8.02
CA GLU A 88 -20.38 0.09 7.24
C GLU A 88 -20.16 -1.14 8.12
N ALA A 89 -19.65 -0.96 9.34
CA ALA A 89 -19.52 -2.05 10.29
C ALA A 89 -20.89 -2.65 10.70
N ALA A 90 -21.93 -1.83 10.82
CA ALA A 90 -23.29 -2.31 11.09
C ALA A 90 -23.87 -3.06 9.88
N GLN A 91 -23.69 -2.55 8.67
CA GLN A 91 -24.07 -3.19 7.41
C GLN A 91 -23.43 -4.57 7.26
N PHE A 92 -22.12 -4.66 7.45
CA PHE A 92 -21.38 -5.91 7.41
C PHE A 92 -21.91 -6.93 8.42
N GLN A 93 -22.02 -6.55 9.70
CA GLN A 93 -22.44 -7.47 10.75
C GLN A 93 -23.89 -7.94 10.57
N ALA A 94 -24.80 -7.03 10.20
CA ALA A 94 -26.19 -7.39 9.97
C ALA A 94 -26.37 -8.29 8.76
N MET A 95 -25.65 -8.03 7.65
CA MET A 95 -25.71 -8.87 6.46
C MET A 95 -25.04 -10.23 6.66
N ALA A 96 -23.87 -10.30 7.30
CA ALA A 96 -23.25 -11.57 7.66
C ALA A 96 -24.17 -12.38 8.58
N HIS A 97 -24.89 -11.73 9.50
CA HIS A 97 -25.89 -12.40 10.33
C HIS A 97 -27.06 -12.93 9.51
N LYS A 98 -27.70 -12.07 8.71
CA LYS A 98 -28.89 -12.38 7.88
C LYS A 98 -28.63 -13.49 6.87
N LEU A 99 -27.45 -13.48 6.25
CA LEU A 99 -27.04 -14.48 5.26
C LEU A 99 -26.42 -15.74 5.88
N GLU A 100 -26.31 -15.78 7.21
CA GLU A 100 -25.71 -16.90 7.96
C GLU A 100 -24.25 -17.20 7.54
N LEU A 101 -23.48 -16.17 7.16
CA LEU A 101 -22.09 -16.34 6.73
C LEU A 101 -21.17 -16.64 7.93
N PHE A 102 -20.21 -17.53 7.70
CA PHE A 102 -19.16 -17.91 8.66
C PHE A 102 -17.81 -18.27 8.00
N GLU A 103 -17.78 -18.61 6.71
CA GLU A 103 -16.53 -18.88 5.98
C GLU A 103 -15.81 -17.56 5.64
N LEU A 104 -14.49 -17.51 5.80
CA LEU A 104 -13.71 -16.28 5.55
C LEU A 104 -13.86 -15.79 4.12
N LYS A 105 -13.89 -16.68 3.13
CA LYS A 105 -14.13 -16.33 1.74
C LYS A 105 -15.40 -15.49 1.55
N ASP A 106 -16.52 -15.94 2.11
CA ASP A 106 -17.79 -15.24 1.99
C ASP A 106 -17.82 -13.94 2.81
N LEU A 107 -17.16 -13.92 3.98
CA LEU A 107 -17.01 -12.68 4.76
C LEU A 107 -16.16 -11.65 4.01
N ILE A 108 -15.06 -12.05 3.37
CA ILE A 108 -14.24 -11.18 2.52
C ILE A 108 -15.08 -10.64 1.36
N ASN A 109 -15.79 -11.52 0.65
CA ASN A 109 -16.68 -11.13 -0.45
C ASN A 109 -17.76 -10.14 0.00
N LEU A 110 -18.32 -10.31 1.21
CA LEU A 110 -19.30 -9.40 1.76
C LEU A 110 -18.74 -7.97 1.95
N THR A 111 -17.44 -7.82 2.25
CA THR A 111 -16.82 -6.50 2.43
C THR A 111 -16.86 -5.63 1.17
N PHE A 112 -17.14 -6.20 -0.01
CA PHE A 112 -17.22 -5.46 -1.27
C PHE A 112 -18.63 -4.98 -1.63
N CYS A 113 -19.66 -5.51 -0.96
CA CYS A 113 -21.05 -5.18 -1.31
C CYS A 113 -21.94 -4.83 -0.11
N CYS A 114 -21.46 -4.98 1.13
CA CYS A 114 -22.28 -4.72 2.32
C CYS A 114 -22.82 -3.29 2.40
N GLN A 115 -22.11 -2.31 1.83
CA GLN A 115 -22.51 -0.90 1.76
C GLN A 115 -23.81 -0.66 1.00
N GLN A 116 -24.24 -1.61 0.15
CA GLN A 116 -25.50 -1.51 -0.58
C GLN A 116 -26.72 -1.77 0.32
N ALA A 117 -26.53 -2.46 1.45
CA ALA A 117 -27.60 -2.70 2.41
C ALA A 117 -27.89 -1.45 3.24
N THR A 118 -29.08 -1.32 3.78
CA THR A 118 -29.40 -0.29 4.77
C THR A 118 -29.65 -0.95 6.12
N VAL A 119 -28.99 -0.46 7.17
CA VAL A 119 -29.19 -0.95 8.54
C VAL A 119 -29.66 0.18 9.41
N ILE A 120 -30.82 0.00 10.04
CA ILE A 120 -31.33 0.92 11.04
C ILE A 120 -30.93 0.39 12.42
N THR A 121 -29.97 1.06 13.06
CA THR A 121 -29.50 0.76 14.42
C THR A 121 -30.18 1.64 15.48
N ASP A 122 -30.58 2.85 15.09
CA ASP A 122 -31.31 3.81 15.92
C ASP A 122 -32.50 4.38 15.12
N PHE A 123 -33.67 4.41 15.76
CA PHE A 123 -34.91 4.92 15.19
C PHE A 123 -35.23 6.36 15.66
N SER A 124 -34.33 7.00 16.42
CA SER A 124 -34.56 8.33 16.99
C SER A 124 -34.55 9.47 15.96
N ASP A 125 -33.84 9.30 14.83
CA ASP A 125 -33.73 10.27 13.73
C ASP A 125 -34.05 9.61 12.38
N LEU A 126 -35.34 9.65 12.00
CA LEU A 126 -35.79 9.09 10.73
C LEU A 126 -35.27 9.87 9.51
N ALA A 127 -34.96 11.17 9.67
CA ALA A 127 -34.43 11.95 8.56
C ALA A 127 -33.00 11.49 8.20
N ALA A 128 -32.17 11.21 9.21
CA ALA A 128 -30.86 10.60 9.03
C ALA A 128 -30.98 9.21 8.38
N VAL A 129 -31.86 8.35 8.89
CA VAL A 129 -32.11 7.01 8.31
C VAL A 129 -32.47 7.08 6.82
N GLY A 130 -33.35 8.00 6.43
CA GLY A 130 -33.74 8.13 5.04
C GLY A 130 -32.62 8.66 4.14
N ARG A 131 -31.77 9.56 4.66
CA ARG A 131 -30.57 10.02 3.97
C ARG A 131 -29.58 8.88 3.74
N ASP A 132 -29.29 8.10 4.79
CA ASP A 132 -28.39 6.96 4.68
C ASP A 132 -28.94 5.90 3.73
N HIS A 133 -30.24 5.63 3.79
CA HIS A 133 -30.91 4.72 2.85
C HIS A 133 -30.74 5.21 1.40
N TYR A 134 -30.98 6.50 1.15
CA TYR A 134 -30.83 7.09 -0.17
C TYR A 134 -29.38 6.96 -0.68
N MET A 135 -28.38 7.28 0.17
CA MET A 135 -26.96 7.14 -0.17
C MET A 135 -26.60 5.71 -0.54
N ASN A 136 -27.05 4.71 0.23
CA ASN A 136 -26.79 3.30 -0.03
C ASN A 136 -27.35 2.83 -1.39
N LEU A 137 -28.53 3.33 -1.78
CA LEU A 137 -29.13 3.02 -3.10
C LEU A 137 -28.37 3.65 -4.28
N HIS A 138 -27.56 4.67 -4.04
CA HIS A 138 -26.81 5.41 -5.06
C HIS A 138 -25.29 5.20 -4.94
N GLY A 139 -24.87 4.07 -4.37
CA GLY A 139 -23.44 3.70 -4.30
C GLY A 139 -22.63 4.58 -3.36
N GLY A 140 -23.26 5.13 -2.31
CA GLY A 140 -22.60 5.99 -1.33
C GLY A 140 -22.32 7.41 -1.83
N CYS A 141 -22.86 7.81 -2.98
CA CYS A 141 -22.67 9.13 -3.56
C CYS A 141 -24.00 9.76 -3.97
N ALA A 142 -24.17 11.06 -3.72
CA ALA A 142 -25.30 11.83 -4.21
C ALA A 142 -24.89 13.30 -4.41
N LYS A 143 -25.61 14.03 -5.26
CA LYS A 143 -25.41 15.48 -5.38
C LYS A 143 -25.93 16.18 -4.13
N THR A 144 -25.28 17.27 -3.74
CA THR A 144 -25.72 18.07 -2.60
C THR A 144 -27.14 18.58 -2.78
N GLU A 145 -27.53 19.00 -3.99
CA GLU A 145 -28.90 19.47 -4.26
C GLU A 145 -29.95 18.36 -4.12
N GLU A 146 -29.59 17.11 -4.44
CA GLU A 146 -30.49 15.96 -4.30
C GLU A 146 -30.70 15.61 -2.82
N LEU A 147 -29.64 15.66 -2.02
CA LEU A 147 -29.71 15.43 -0.57
C LEU A 147 -30.44 16.56 0.17
N ASP A 148 -30.24 17.82 -0.22
CA ASP A 148 -30.91 18.96 0.39
C ASP A 148 -32.42 18.98 0.08
N ALA A 149 -32.81 18.43 -1.07
CA ALA A 149 -34.21 18.30 -1.48
C ALA A 149 -34.86 16.99 -0.98
N LEU A 150 -34.08 16.06 -0.41
CA LEU A 150 -34.58 14.77 0.05
C LEU A 150 -35.44 14.92 1.31
N ASP A 151 -36.67 14.42 1.24
CA ASP A 151 -37.46 14.17 2.44
C ASP A 151 -37.00 12.86 3.10
N GLY A 152 -36.00 12.98 3.98
CA GLY A 152 -35.42 11.84 4.67
C GLY A 152 -36.44 11.12 5.57
N GLU A 153 -37.33 11.85 6.24
CA GLU A 153 -38.30 11.22 7.15
C GLU A 153 -39.30 10.37 6.35
N GLU A 154 -39.84 10.90 5.25
CA GLU A 154 -40.73 10.15 4.37
C GLU A 154 -40.01 8.94 3.74
N THR A 155 -38.76 9.12 3.31
CA THR A 155 -37.93 8.03 2.75
C THR A 155 -37.75 6.89 3.75
N ALA A 156 -37.44 7.20 5.01
CA ALA A 156 -37.31 6.21 6.06
C ALA A 156 -38.64 5.51 6.39
N ARG A 157 -39.75 6.26 6.43
CA ARG A 157 -41.09 5.69 6.65
C ARG A 157 -41.44 4.70 5.55
N GLN A 158 -41.23 5.07 4.28
CA GLN A 158 -41.46 4.16 3.16
C GLN A 158 -40.62 2.90 3.25
N LEU A 159 -39.32 3.01 3.57
CA LEU A 159 -38.45 1.86 3.79
C LEU A 159 -39.02 0.91 4.85
N ILE A 160 -39.44 1.46 6.00
CA ILE A 160 -39.96 0.69 7.13
C ILE A 160 -41.31 0.04 6.79
N GLU A 161 -42.21 0.79 6.15
CA GLU A 161 -43.56 0.34 5.79
C GLU A 161 -43.58 -0.71 4.67
N ASN A 162 -42.60 -0.68 3.76
CA ASN A 162 -42.48 -1.63 2.65
C ASN A 162 -42.19 -3.07 3.11
N GLY A 163 -41.82 -3.30 4.37
CA GLY A 163 -41.86 -4.63 4.99
C GLY A 163 -40.75 -5.62 4.60
N GLY A 164 -39.61 -5.15 4.10
CA GLY A 164 -38.44 -5.98 3.72
C GLY A 164 -37.34 -6.12 4.79
N GLY A 165 -37.51 -5.49 5.94
CA GLY A 165 -36.49 -5.45 7.00
C GLY A 165 -36.36 -6.78 7.75
N THR A 166 -35.12 -7.22 7.97
CA THR A 166 -34.81 -8.39 8.81
C THR A 166 -34.22 -7.91 10.13
N ILE A 167 -34.81 -8.33 11.26
CA ILE A 167 -34.29 -8.01 12.59
C ILE A 167 -33.05 -8.88 12.86
N THR A 168 -31.94 -8.25 13.20
CA THR A 168 -30.70 -8.90 13.61
C THR A 168 -30.23 -8.34 14.97
N PRO A 169 -29.27 -8.99 15.65
CA PRO A 169 -28.62 -8.40 16.81
C PRO A 169 -27.93 -7.05 16.56
N TYR A 170 -27.75 -6.67 15.29
CA TYR A 170 -27.03 -5.48 14.84
C TYR A 170 -27.95 -4.38 14.30
N GLY A 171 -29.28 -4.53 14.42
CA GLY A 171 -30.27 -3.61 13.88
C GLY A 171 -31.21 -4.27 12.87
N VAL A 172 -32.05 -3.45 12.23
CA VAL A 172 -32.98 -3.91 11.18
C VAL A 172 -32.34 -3.68 9.82
N VAL A 173 -32.04 -4.76 9.10
CA VAL A 173 -31.35 -4.71 7.81
C VAL A 173 -32.28 -4.89 6.63
N TYR A 174 -32.08 -4.07 5.61
CA TYR A 174 -32.73 -4.10 4.31
C TYR A 174 -31.64 -4.37 3.28
N ASP A 175 -31.74 -5.47 2.53
CA ASP A 175 -30.68 -5.83 1.58
C ASP A 175 -30.65 -4.94 0.34
N ASN A 176 -31.75 -4.24 0.04
CA ASN A 176 -31.90 -3.40 -1.15
C ASN A 176 -31.62 -4.16 -2.47
N GLY A 177 -31.81 -5.48 -2.50
CA GLY A 177 -31.49 -6.31 -3.65
C GLY A 177 -29.98 -6.54 -3.87
N MET A 178 -29.14 -6.20 -2.88
CA MET A 178 -27.70 -6.52 -2.87
C MET A 178 -27.46 -8.00 -3.15
N LYS A 179 -26.39 -8.28 -3.88
CA LYS A 179 -25.92 -9.63 -4.17
C LYS A 179 -24.53 -9.83 -3.57
N LEU A 180 -24.31 -11.01 -3.00
CA LEU A 180 -23.00 -11.44 -2.56
C LEU A 180 -22.21 -11.91 -3.79
N GLU A 181 -21.44 -10.99 -4.37
CA GLU A 181 -20.57 -11.28 -5.52
C GLU A 181 -19.30 -12.01 -5.06
N GLN A 182 -18.84 -12.96 -5.86
CA GLN A 182 -17.68 -13.80 -5.55
C GLN A 182 -16.42 -13.20 -6.19
N ILE A 183 -16.00 -12.04 -5.68
CA ILE A 183 -14.83 -11.29 -6.17
C ILE A 183 -13.54 -11.99 -5.73
N TYR A 184 -13.46 -12.41 -4.48
CA TYR A 184 -12.44 -13.29 -3.96
C TYR A 184 -12.83 -14.76 -4.20
N ASP A 185 -11.95 -15.49 -4.88
CA ASP A 185 -12.17 -16.87 -5.29
C ASP A 185 -11.75 -17.91 -4.24
N GLY A 186 -11.15 -17.47 -3.13
CA GLY A 186 -10.56 -18.33 -2.10
C GLY A 186 -9.06 -18.54 -2.27
N ARG A 187 -8.42 -17.83 -3.20
CA ARG A 187 -6.97 -17.92 -3.43
C ARG A 187 -6.32 -16.59 -3.79
N PHE A 188 -6.82 -15.88 -4.82
CA PHE A 188 -6.23 -14.64 -5.30
C PHE A 188 -6.95 -13.43 -4.70
N PHE A 189 -6.30 -12.76 -3.76
CA PHE A 189 -6.88 -11.59 -3.11
C PHE A 189 -7.11 -10.45 -4.12
N PRO A 190 -8.28 -9.79 -4.10
CA PRO A 190 -8.48 -8.58 -4.88
C PRO A 190 -7.49 -7.49 -4.46
N CYS A 191 -7.01 -6.68 -5.42
CA CYS A 191 -6.10 -5.58 -5.14
C CYS A 191 -6.71 -4.63 -4.10
N TYR A 192 -5.99 -4.39 -3.01
CA TYR A 192 -6.46 -3.53 -1.92
C TYR A 192 -5.31 -2.78 -1.25
N TYR A 193 -5.26 -1.48 -1.51
CA TYR A 193 -4.30 -0.53 -0.95
C TYR A 193 -4.68 -0.19 0.50
N TYR A 194 -4.24 -1.01 1.45
CA TYR A 194 -4.53 -0.82 2.87
C TYR A 194 -3.68 0.30 3.49
N GLU A 195 -2.37 0.28 3.25
CA GLU A 195 -1.41 1.30 3.69
C GLU A 195 -0.69 1.89 2.47
N PRO A 196 -0.15 3.13 2.56
CA PRO A 196 0.67 3.69 1.51
C PRO A 196 1.88 2.79 1.22
N ASN A 197 2.16 2.56 -0.05
CA ASN A 197 3.31 1.80 -0.53
C ASN A 197 4.01 2.57 -1.66
N VAL A 198 5.28 2.25 -1.91
CA VAL A 198 6.07 2.93 -2.94
C VAL A 198 5.80 2.33 -4.31
N ILE A 199 5.80 1.00 -4.43
CA ILE A 199 5.66 0.30 -5.71
C ILE A 199 4.57 -0.77 -5.57
N THR A 200 3.64 -0.82 -6.51
CA THR A 200 2.65 -1.90 -6.61
C THR A 200 2.95 -2.77 -7.81
N VAL A 201 3.12 -4.07 -7.55
CA VAL A 201 3.49 -5.03 -8.57
C VAL A 201 2.42 -6.10 -8.68
N ALA A 202 1.93 -6.31 -9.90
CA ALA A 202 1.13 -7.48 -10.26
C ALA A 202 2.06 -8.64 -10.60
N VAL A 203 2.01 -9.70 -9.80
CA VAL A 203 2.80 -10.92 -10.01
C VAL A 203 1.91 -12.02 -10.56
N THR A 204 2.29 -12.58 -11.71
CA THR A 204 1.62 -13.74 -12.31
C THR A 204 2.62 -14.85 -12.62
N SER A 205 2.13 -16.09 -12.76
CA SER A 205 2.98 -17.20 -13.23
C SER A 205 3.18 -17.13 -14.74
N LYS A 206 4.43 -17.33 -15.20
CA LYS A 206 4.76 -17.50 -16.61
C LYS A 206 4.09 -18.71 -17.26
N ALA A 207 3.65 -19.69 -16.46
CA ALA A 207 2.90 -20.84 -16.94
C ALA A 207 1.46 -20.48 -17.35
N GLU A 208 0.96 -19.33 -16.91
CA GLU A 208 -0.37 -18.83 -17.25
C GLU A 208 -0.34 -17.80 -18.40
N PRO A 209 -1.49 -17.61 -19.11
CA PRO A 209 -1.65 -16.54 -20.09
C PRO A 209 -1.28 -15.16 -19.51
N GLU A 210 -0.79 -14.26 -20.36
CA GLU A 210 -0.39 -12.90 -19.94
C GLU A 210 -1.56 -12.06 -19.41
N ASP A 211 -2.79 -12.37 -19.85
CA ASP A 211 -4.04 -11.72 -19.47
C ASP A 211 -4.78 -12.45 -18.34
N THR A 212 -4.10 -13.33 -17.59
CA THR A 212 -4.72 -14.04 -16.46
C THR A 212 -5.20 -13.07 -15.37
N GLU A 213 -6.35 -13.41 -14.77
CA GLU A 213 -6.90 -12.72 -13.59
C GLU A 213 -6.30 -13.25 -12.28
N HIS A 214 -5.49 -14.32 -12.33
CA HIS A 214 -4.78 -14.91 -11.18
C HIS A 214 -3.55 -14.09 -10.79
N ILE A 215 -3.81 -12.90 -10.27
CA ILE A 215 -2.78 -11.93 -9.92
C ILE A 215 -2.51 -12.01 -8.42
N THR A 216 -1.23 -12.11 -8.06
CA THR A 216 -0.75 -11.87 -6.69
C THR A 216 -0.27 -10.43 -6.61
N TRP A 217 -0.94 -9.62 -5.80
CA TRP A 217 -0.59 -8.20 -5.61
C TRP A 217 0.44 -8.05 -4.51
N LEU A 218 1.55 -7.36 -4.82
CA LEU A 218 2.59 -7.01 -3.85
C LEU A 218 2.68 -5.49 -3.71
N PHE A 219 2.77 -5.01 -2.47
CA PHE A 219 2.77 -3.60 -2.10
C PHE A 219 4.11 -3.26 -1.44
N LEU A 220 5.13 -2.97 -2.25
CA LEU A 220 6.50 -2.80 -1.80
C LEU A 220 6.73 -1.43 -1.13
N PRO A 221 7.57 -1.34 -0.08
CA PRO A 221 8.42 -2.41 0.44
C PRO A 221 7.67 -3.44 1.29
N MET A 222 8.09 -4.71 1.20
CA MET A 222 7.55 -5.84 1.96
C MET A 222 8.69 -6.62 2.62
N VAL A 223 8.45 -7.21 3.79
CA VAL A 223 9.43 -8.13 4.39
C VAL A 223 9.50 -9.40 3.55
N GLN A 224 10.70 -9.99 3.43
CA GLN A 224 10.92 -11.15 2.55
C GLN A 224 9.96 -12.32 2.84
N GLU A 225 9.66 -12.57 4.11
CA GLU A 225 8.72 -13.64 4.49
C GLU A 225 7.29 -13.39 3.97
N GLU A 226 6.83 -12.14 3.96
CA GLU A 226 5.51 -11.78 3.41
C GLU A 226 5.49 -11.95 1.88
N ILE A 227 6.57 -11.58 1.20
CA ILE A 227 6.74 -11.80 -0.23
C ILE A 227 6.69 -13.31 -0.56
N ASP A 228 7.50 -14.13 0.10
CA ASP A 228 7.60 -15.56 -0.16
C ASP A 228 6.23 -16.24 0.04
N ARG A 229 5.52 -15.87 1.11
CA ARG A 229 4.20 -16.40 1.42
C ARG A 229 3.14 -15.95 0.41
N ALA A 230 3.18 -14.69 -0.02
CA ALA A 230 2.29 -14.19 -1.07
C ALA A 230 2.50 -14.98 -2.37
N LEU A 231 3.74 -15.20 -2.81
CA LEU A 231 4.04 -16.00 -4.00
C LEU A 231 3.58 -17.45 -3.86
N LEU A 232 3.81 -18.09 -2.71
CA LEU A 232 3.32 -19.44 -2.42
C LEU A 232 1.80 -19.52 -2.48
N SER A 233 1.09 -18.53 -1.93
CA SER A 233 -0.38 -18.44 -1.96
C SER A 233 -0.90 -18.37 -3.41
N GLY A 234 -0.21 -17.58 -4.25
CA GLY A 234 -0.45 -17.47 -5.69
C GLY A 234 -0.03 -18.70 -6.51
N GLY A 235 0.59 -19.70 -5.87
CA GLY A 235 1.01 -20.95 -6.51
C GLY A 235 2.35 -20.88 -7.24
N ILE A 236 3.16 -19.86 -6.97
CA ILE A 236 4.49 -19.69 -7.55
C ILE A 236 5.51 -20.18 -6.55
N THR A 237 6.13 -21.34 -6.82
CA THR A 237 7.15 -21.95 -5.94
C THR A 237 8.57 -21.71 -6.40
N ASP A 238 8.76 -21.30 -7.66
CA ASP A 238 10.07 -20.96 -8.23
C ASP A 238 10.05 -19.47 -8.64
N PRO A 239 10.93 -18.62 -8.08
CA PRO A 239 11.06 -17.22 -8.51
C PRO A 239 11.32 -17.04 -10.00
N ALA A 240 11.91 -18.02 -10.69
CA ALA A 240 12.12 -17.96 -12.14
C ALA A 240 10.80 -17.94 -12.94
N ASP A 241 9.72 -18.49 -12.38
CA ASP A 241 8.39 -18.54 -12.99
C ASP A 241 7.59 -17.24 -12.81
N VAL A 242 8.13 -16.26 -12.09
CA VAL A 242 7.50 -14.95 -11.87
C VAL A 242 7.51 -14.11 -13.16
N ARG A 243 6.35 -13.56 -13.52
CA ARG A 243 6.18 -12.46 -14.47
C ARG A 243 5.70 -11.23 -13.69
N LEU A 244 6.45 -10.14 -13.80
CA LEU A 244 6.16 -8.88 -13.12
C LEU A 244 5.45 -7.92 -14.08
N ARG A 245 4.52 -7.12 -13.55
CA ARG A 245 3.99 -5.92 -14.19
C ARG A 245 3.90 -4.81 -13.14
N LEU A 246 4.40 -3.64 -13.49
CA LEU A 246 4.21 -2.43 -12.69
C LEU A 246 2.76 -1.98 -12.85
N GLU A 247 2.03 -1.87 -11.74
CA GLU A 247 0.65 -1.39 -11.73
C GLU A 247 0.60 0.10 -11.36
N ASP A 248 1.29 0.46 -10.28
CA ASP A 248 1.34 1.82 -9.76
C ASP A 248 2.65 2.06 -9.01
N SER A 249 3.05 3.32 -8.89
CA SER A 249 4.28 3.72 -8.22
C SER A 249 4.19 5.17 -7.72
N GLN A 250 4.83 5.44 -6.58
CA GLN A 250 5.03 6.80 -6.02
C GLN A 250 6.40 7.38 -6.41
N LEU A 251 7.13 6.71 -7.31
CA LEU A 251 8.43 7.15 -7.80
C LEU A 251 8.26 8.27 -8.84
N PRO A 252 9.33 9.03 -9.13
CA PRO A 252 9.31 9.99 -10.23
C PRO A 252 9.03 9.29 -11.57
N ASN A 253 8.27 9.90 -12.46
CA ASN A 253 7.98 9.37 -13.80
C ASN A 253 9.26 8.96 -14.58
N GLU A 254 10.38 9.65 -14.34
CA GLU A 254 11.68 9.34 -14.93
C GLU A 254 12.22 7.99 -14.47
N VAL A 255 11.90 7.57 -13.24
CA VAL A 255 12.22 6.23 -12.73
C VAL A 255 11.29 5.21 -13.37
N ASP A 256 9.98 5.43 -13.35
CA ASP A 256 9.00 4.49 -13.92
C ASP A 256 9.26 4.18 -15.40
N ALA A 257 9.67 5.20 -16.16
CA ALA A 257 10.00 5.05 -17.58
C ALA A 257 11.22 4.16 -17.85
N LEU A 258 12.10 3.97 -16.85
CA LEU A 258 13.31 3.14 -16.96
C LEU A 258 13.13 1.72 -16.42
N LEU A 259 12.10 1.49 -15.60
CA LEU A 259 11.84 0.18 -15.01
C LEU A 259 11.27 -0.78 -16.06
N ASP A 260 12.14 -1.60 -16.65
CA ASP A 260 11.74 -2.68 -17.56
C ASP A 260 11.49 -3.98 -16.78
N MET A 261 10.22 -4.24 -16.46
CA MET A 261 9.77 -5.40 -15.68
C MET A 261 10.23 -6.76 -16.24
N GLU A 262 10.66 -6.86 -17.51
CA GLU A 262 11.23 -8.09 -18.07
C GLU A 262 12.62 -8.42 -17.49
N TYR A 263 13.39 -7.39 -17.12
CA TYR A 263 14.75 -7.51 -16.61
C TYR A 263 14.89 -7.21 -15.12
N GLU A 264 13.85 -6.66 -14.49
CA GLU A 264 13.85 -6.41 -13.05
C GLU A 264 13.61 -7.68 -12.23
N THR A 265 14.18 -7.69 -11.02
CA THR A 265 13.88 -8.73 -10.02
C THR A 265 13.02 -8.17 -8.91
N LEU A 266 12.22 -9.03 -8.29
CA LEU A 266 11.40 -8.62 -7.14
C LEU A 266 12.25 -8.11 -5.97
N SER A 267 13.43 -8.70 -5.76
CA SER A 267 14.38 -8.26 -4.73
C SER A 267 14.87 -6.84 -5.00
N ASP A 268 15.30 -6.55 -6.23
CA ASP A 268 15.82 -5.22 -6.58
C ASP A 268 14.72 -4.15 -6.52
N LEU A 269 13.49 -4.48 -6.93
CA LEU A 269 12.32 -3.60 -6.78
C LEU A 269 11.98 -3.35 -5.31
N ASN A 270 12.05 -4.38 -4.47
CA ASN A 270 11.80 -4.24 -3.04
C ASN A 270 12.88 -3.37 -2.37
N GLU A 271 14.16 -3.57 -2.69
CA GLU A 271 15.25 -2.73 -2.21
C GLU A 271 15.14 -1.28 -2.68
N LEU A 272 14.71 -1.05 -3.93
CA LEU A 272 14.45 0.29 -4.44
C LEU A 272 13.29 0.95 -3.66
N ALA A 273 12.20 0.20 -3.44
CA ALA A 273 11.08 0.68 -2.64
C ALA A 273 11.51 1.03 -1.22
N GLU A 274 12.31 0.18 -0.55
CA GLU A 274 12.86 0.45 0.79
C GLU A 274 13.75 1.70 0.81
N ALA A 275 14.64 1.86 -0.19
CA ALA A 275 15.56 2.99 -0.25
C ALA A 275 14.86 4.33 -0.48
N THR A 276 13.70 4.30 -1.15
CA THR A 276 12.90 5.49 -1.46
C THR A 276 11.80 5.75 -0.43
N ASP A 277 11.49 4.75 0.41
CA ASP A 277 10.55 4.91 1.51
C ASP A 277 11.07 5.96 2.52
N GLY A 278 10.20 6.88 2.90
CA GLY A 278 10.54 8.00 3.79
C GLY A 278 11.36 9.13 3.17
N LEU A 279 11.69 9.11 1.87
CA LEU A 279 12.30 10.27 1.22
C LEU A 279 11.40 11.51 1.34
N SER A 280 12.03 12.67 1.53
CA SER A 280 11.31 13.93 1.50
C SER A 280 10.79 14.21 0.09
N LYS A 281 9.73 15.03 -0.04
CA LYS A 281 9.25 15.46 -1.36
C LYS A 281 10.36 16.11 -2.22
N VAL A 282 11.27 16.85 -1.58
CA VAL A 282 12.40 17.50 -2.27
C VAL A 282 13.41 16.46 -2.76
N ASP A 283 13.72 15.45 -1.94
CA ASP A 283 14.63 14.38 -2.35
C ASP A 283 14.02 13.49 -3.43
N MET A 284 12.70 13.28 -3.41
CA MET A 284 11.97 12.59 -4.47
C MET A 284 12.00 13.38 -5.79
N GLU A 285 11.79 14.71 -5.74
CA GLU A 285 11.96 15.57 -6.91
C GLU A 285 13.41 15.57 -7.43
N LYS A 286 14.38 15.60 -6.52
CA LYS A 286 15.80 15.49 -6.83
C LYS A 286 16.16 14.17 -7.50
N LEU A 287 15.61 13.05 -7.02
CA LEU A 287 15.83 11.72 -7.60
C LEU A 287 15.45 11.69 -9.09
N GLY A 288 14.30 12.28 -9.46
CA GLY A 288 13.90 12.38 -10.87
C GLY A 288 14.94 13.11 -11.73
N ALA A 289 15.52 14.20 -11.21
CA ALA A 289 16.58 14.92 -11.92
C ALA A 289 17.89 14.13 -11.97
N VAL A 290 18.27 13.46 -10.89
CA VAL A 290 19.47 12.61 -10.81
C VAL A 290 19.40 11.46 -11.81
N VAL A 291 18.24 10.82 -11.95
CA VAL A 291 18.01 9.73 -12.90
C VAL A 291 18.17 10.19 -14.35
N MET A 292 17.72 11.40 -14.67
CA MET A 292 17.94 12.01 -15.99
C MET A 292 19.42 12.29 -16.27
N LEU A 293 20.19 12.71 -15.25
CA LEU A 293 21.63 12.97 -15.39
C LEU A 293 22.46 11.67 -15.49
N ALA A 294 22.13 10.67 -14.67
CA ALA A 294 22.92 9.46 -14.53
C ALA A 294 22.55 8.34 -15.52
N GLU A 295 21.34 8.38 -16.08
CA GLU A 295 20.80 7.39 -17.03
C GLU A 295 20.98 5.92 -16.56
N PRO A 296 20.47 5.55 -15.37
CA PRO A 296 20.58 4.18 -14.87
C PRO A 296 19.78 3.20 -15.75
N LYS A 297 20.13 1.91 -15.64
CA LYS A 297 19.58 0.83 -16.48
C LYS A 297 18.83 -0.25 -15.71
N SER A 298 18.75 -0.13 -14.40
CA SER A 298 18.01 -1.07 -13.54
C SER A 298 17.61 -0.42 -12.22
N SER A 299 16.60 -1.00 -11.57
CA SER A 299 16.17 -0.61 -10.22
C SER A 299 17.33 -0.65 -9.20
N ALA A 300 18.23 -1.63 -9.29
CA ALA A 300 19.42 -1.69 -8.44
C ALA A 300 20.36 -0.48 -8.61
N GLN A 301 20.54 0.02 -9.84
CA GLN A 301 21.34 1.23 -10.08
C GLN A 301 20.63 2.48 -9.57
N ILE A 302 19.32 2.57 -9.75
CA ILE A 302 18.50 3.66 -9.21
C ILE A 302 18.60 3.68 -7.68
N LYS A 303 18.47 2.52 -7.02
CA LYS A 303 18.64 2.38 -5.58
C LYS A 303 20.01 2.88 -5.11
N ASN A 304 21.09 2.55 -5.81
CA ASN A 304 22.42 3.07 -5.49
C ASN A 304 22.52 4.60 -5.64
N LEU A 305 21.81 5.20 -6.60
CA LEU A 305 21.70 6.65 -6.75
C LEU A 305 20.89 7.28 -5.60
N VAL A 306 19.79 6.63 -5.18
CA VAL A 306 18.98 7.04 -4.02
C VAL A 306 19.85 7.12 -2.76
N GLU A 307 20.65 6.08 -2.51
CA GLU A 307 21.56 6.05 -1.36
C GLU A 307 22.77 7.00 -1.47
N SER A 308 22.91 7.68 -2.61
CA SER A 308 24.02 8.60 -2.90
C SER A 308 23.52 9.98 -3.33
N LEU A 309 22.26 10.33 -3.01
CA LEU A 309 21.66 11.61 -3.38
C LEU A 309 22.44 12.81 -2.82
N ASP A 310 23.19 12.64 -1.73
CA ASP A 310 24.05 13.66 -1.13
C ASP A 310 25.24 14.05 -2.03
N LEU A 311 25.62 13.20 -2.99
CA LEU A 311 26.65 13.51 -4.00
C LEU A 311 26.16 14.44 -5.11
N PHE A 312 24.88 14.83 -5.09
CA PHE A 312 24.27 15.67 -6.10
C PHE A 312 23.83 17.00 -5.49
N ASP A 313 24.08 18.08 -6.20
CA ASP A 313 23.41 19.35 -5.96
C ASP A 313 22.14 19.42 -6.80
N PHE A 314 21.11 20.05 -6.25
CA PHE A 314 19.84 20.20 -6.94
C PHE A 314 19.21 21.57 -6.65
N ALA A 315 18.97 22.32 -7.72
CA ALA A 315 18.28 23.60 -7.71
C ALA A 315 16.89 23.42 -8.31
N PRO A 316 15.85 23.14 -7.49
CA PRO A 316 14.50 22.89 -7.98
C PRO A 316 13.94 24.09 -8.75
N GLY A 317 13.34 23.83 -9.91
CA GLY A 317 12.69 24.84 -10.76
C GLY A 317 13.63 25.83 -11.47
N ALA A 318 14.95 25.65 -11.38
CA ALA A 318 15.90 26.46 -12.14
C ALA A 318 16.06 25.89 -13.56
N HIS A 319 15.69 26.65 -14.59
CA HIS A 319 15.73 26.22 -16.00
C HIS A 319 16.59 27.14 -16.88
N SER A 320 17.32 28.06 -16.27
CA SER A 320 18.25 28.97 -16.94
C SER A 320 19.44 29.30 -16.04
N PRO A 321 20.60 29.72 -16.60
CA PRO A 321 21.75 30.10 -15.79
C PRO A 321 21.44 31.22 -14.79
N ALA A 322 20.57 32.17 -15.16
CA ALA A 322 20.11 33.22 -14.26
C ALA A 322 19.30 32.68 -13.08
N GLU A 323 18.37 31.76 -13.31
CA GLU A 323 17.59 31.12 -12.24
C GLU A 323 18.46 30.25 -11.34
N TYR A 324 19.40 29.49 -11.93
CA TYR A 324 20.35 28.69 -11.17
C TYR A 324 21.26 29.57 -10.31
N GLY A 325 21.84 30.64 -10.88
CA GLY A 325 22.66 31.58 -10.13
C GLY A 325 21.87 32.27 -9.01
N LYS A 326 20.60 32.59 -9.25
CA LYS A 326 19.69 33.13 -8.23
C LYS A 326 19.44 32.14 -7.10
N TYR A 327 19.13 30.88 -7.43
CA TYR A 327 19.00 29.82 -6.44
C TYR A 327 20.27 29.67 -5.60
N MET A 328 21.43 29.64 -6.26
CA MET A 328 22.71 29.46 -5.59
C MET A 328 23.04 30.61 -4.64
N ILE A 329 22.72 31.85 -4.98
CA ILE A 329 22.99 32.99 -4.10
C ILE A 329 21.96 33.11 -2.97
N GLN A 330 20.69 32.87 -3.26
CA GLN A 330 19.60 33.16 -2.32
C GLN A 330 19.19 31.97 -1.44
N GLN A 331 19.27 30.74 -1.96
CA GLN A 331 18.59 29.58 -1.40
C GLN A 331 19.51 28.40 -1.07
N SER A 332 20.70 28.32 -1.68
CA SER A 332 21.64 27.21 -1.41
C SER A 332 22.23 27.22 0.01
N GLY A 333 22.15 28.35 0.71
CA GLY A 333 22.80 28.54 2.01
C GLY A 333 24.32 28.76 1.94
N HIS A 334 24.91 28.87 0.74
CA HIS A 334 26.35 29.14 0.57
C HIS A 334 26.77 30.59 0.79
N PHE A 335 25.84 31.54 0.71
CA PHE A 335 26.13 32.98 0.78
C PHE A 335 25.20 33.70 1.75
N ASP A 336 25.71 34.75 2.39
CA ASP A 336 24.89 35.73 3.09
C ASP A 336 24.23 36.65 2.04
N TYR A 337 22.97 36.38 1.73
CA TYR A 337 22.19 37.18 0.79
C TYR A 337 21.67 38.48 1.44
N ASP A 338 21.90 39.62 0.79
CA ASP A 338 21.31 40.92 1.15
C ASP A 338 20.34 41.37 0.07
N GLU A 339 19.05 41.43 0.41
CA GLU A 339 17.98 41.84 -0.50
C GLU A 339 18.18 43.27 -1.04
N ASN A 340 18.86 44.15 -0.30
CA ASN A 340 19.17 45.51 -0.78
C ASN A 340 20.20 45.53 -1.91
N LEU A 341 20.93 44.43 -2.09
CA LEU A 341 21.94 44.28 -3.14
C LEU A 341 21.42 43.47 -4.34
N ASP A 342 20.15 43.04 -4.36
CA ASP A 342 19.59 42.17 -5.42
C ASP A 342 19.90 42.65 -6.83
N ALA A 343 19.72 43.96 -7.09
CA ALA A 343 19.96 44.57 -8.39
C ALA A 343 21.45 44.62 -8.83
N PHE A 344 22.38 44.30 -7.93
CA PHE A 344 23.82 44.29 -8.18
C PHE A 344 24.39 42.89 -8.40
N TYR A 345 23.64 41.82 -8.09
CA TYR A 345 24.08 40.46 -8.36
C TYR A 345 23.87 40.10 -9.83
N ASP A 346 24.95 39.69 -10.49
CA ASP A 346 24.90 39.14 -11.84
C ASP A 346 24.65 37.63 -11.78
N TYR A 347 23.38 37.27 -11.56
CA TYR A 347 22.95 35.88 -11.41
C TYR A 347 23.28 35.03 -12.63
N GLU A 348 23.08 35.56 -13.84
CA GLU A 348 23.31 34.85 -15.09
C GLU A 348 24.79 34.52 -15.27
N LYS A 349 25.68 35.49 -15.04
CA LYS A 349 27.12 35.27 -15.12
C LYS A 349 27.58 34.24 -14.09
N TYR A 350 27.17 34.40 -12.83
CA TYR A 350 27.57 33.48 -11.76
C TYR A 350 27.09 32.05 -12.02
N GLY A 351 25.83 31.87 -12.39
CA GLY A 351 25.28 30.56 -12.74
C GLY A 351 26.01 29.93 -13.93
N THR A 352 26.29 30.72 -14.98
CA THR A 352 27.04 30.24 -16.16
C THR A 352 28.47 29.81 -15.79
N GLU A 353 29.18 30.57 -14.96
CA GLU A 353 30.53 30.22 -14.50
C GLU A 353 30.52 28.89 -13.72
N ARG A 354 29.58 28.72 -12.79
CA ARG A 354 29.44 27.46 -12.03
C ARG A 354 29.11 26.26 -12.91
N MET A 355 28.16 26.40 -13.82
CA MET A 355 27.79 25.32 -14.74
C MET A 355 28.96 24.87 -15.64
N ASN A 356 29.94 25.75 -15.91
CA ASN A 356 31.13 25.37 -16.68
C ASN A 356 32.16 24.58 -15.85
N GLU A 357 32.08 24.62 -14.53
CA GLU A 357 32.97 23.92 -13.59
C GLU A 357 32.36 22.63 -13.04
N GLU A 358 31.03 22.48 -13.15
CA GLU A 358 30.24 21.37 -12.61
C GLU A 358 29.81 20.41 -13.73
N ASP A 359 29.70 19.13 -13.40
CA ASP A 359 29.12 18.12 -14.30
C ASP A 359 27.61 18.05 -14.04
N GLY A 360 26.86 18.94 -14.67
CA GLY A 360 25.44 19.11 -14.42
C GLY A 360 24.64 19.55 -15.64
N MET A 361 23.32 19.46 -15.52
CA MET A 361 22.39 19.77 -16.61
C MET A 361 21.06 20.32 -16.09
N PHE A 362 20.34 21.01 -16.99
CA PHE A 362 18.93 21.34 -16.77
C PHE A 362 18.05 20.14 -17.09
N THR A 363 17.03 19.96 -16.25
CA THR A 363 15.94 19.00 -16.41
C THR A 363 14.60 19.73 -16.26
N ASP A 364 13.49 19.02 -16.51
CA ASP A 364 12.15 19.56 -16.28
C ASP A 364 11.86 19.85 -14.79
N ARG A 365 12.70 19.34 -13.88
CA ARG A 365 12.60 19.54 -12.43
C ARG A 365 13.54 20.63 -11.89
N GLY A 366 14.50 21.07 -12.67
CA GLY A 366 15.49 22.08 -12.27
C GLY A 366 16.91 21.74 -12.74
N TYR A 367 17.90 22.40 -12.16
CA TYR A 367 19.32 22.12 -12.43
C TYR A 367 19.86 21.08 -11.44
N VAL A 368 20.51 20.05 -11.94
CA VAL A 368 21.17 19.01 -11.15
C VAL A 368 22.63 18.92 -11.54
N ALA A 369 23.51 18.76 -10.56
CA ALA A 369 24.95 18.61 -10.79
C ALA A 369 25.53 17.52 -9.91
N TYR A 370 26.39 16.69 -10.47
CA TYR A 370 27.14 15.69 -9.73
C TYR A 370 28.43 16.31 -9.15
N LYS A 371 28.66 16.10 -7.85
CA LYS A 371 29.82 16.62 -7.12
C LYS A 371 30.68 15.54 -6.47
N GLY A 372 30.39 14.27 -6.73
CA GLY A 372 31.16 13.17 -6.17
C GLY A 372 32.55 13.04 -6.79
N PHE A 373 33.49 12.51 -6.02
CA PHE A 373 34.86 12.24 -6.48
C PHE A 373 34.95 10.99 -7.38
N PHE A 374 34.04 10.05 -7.19
CA PHE A 374 33.99 8.79 -7.94
C PHE A 374 33.32 9.01 -9.30
N ARG A 375 33.54 8.11 -10.24
CA ARG A 375 32.80 8.18 -11.52
C ARG A 375 31.34 7.82 -11.31
N MET A 376 30.45 8.36 -12.14
CA MET A 376 29.00 8.06 -12.05
C MET A 376 28.74 6.55 -12.12
N GLU A 377 29.47 5.82 -12.96
CA GLU A 377 29.34 4.36 -13.06
C GLU A 377 29.75 3.65 -11.77
N GLU A 378 30.78 4.14 -11.07
CA GLU A 378 31.22 3.56 -9.78
C GLU A 378 30.19 3.82 -8.65
N VAL A 379 29.43 4.90 -8.75
CA VAL A 379 28.29 5.19 -7.87
C VAL A 379 27.17 4.20 -8.17
N MET A 380 26.74 4.08 -9.42
CA MET A 380 25.67 3.18 -9.84
C MET A 380 25.99 1.69 -9.63
N GLU A 381 27.26 1.29 -9.67
CA GLU A 381 27.71 -0.09 -9.37
C GLU A 381 28.04 -0.31 -7.88
N ASN A 382 27.80 0.69 -7.03
CA ASN A 382 28.10 0.69 -5.59
C ASN A 382 29.56 0.30 -5.25
N ARG A 383 30.51 0.56 -6.16
CA ARG A 383 31.92 0.19 -5.96
C ARG A 383 32.65 1.14 -5.00
N HIS A 384 32.17 2.37 -4.90
CA HIS A 384 32.75 3.40 -4.05
C HIS A 384 32.61 3.10 -2.55
N LYS A 385 31.53 2.44 -2.11
CA LYS A 385 31.34 2.02 -0.70
C LYS A 385 32.17 0.77 -0.38
N ASN A 386 32.27 -0.18 -1.30
CA ASN A 386 32.99 -1.45 -1.11
C ASN A 386 34.52 -1.31 -1.12
N GLY A 387 35.08 -0.23 -1.71
CA GLY A 387 36.53 0.03 -1.72
C GLY A 387 37.12 0.48 -0.38
N MET A 388 36.28 0.81 0.62
CA MET A 388 36.71 1.30 1.94
C MET A 388 36.83 0.21 3.02
N GLU A 389 36.51 -1.06 2.75
CA GLU A 389 36.88 -2.20 3.62
C GLU A 389 38.39 -2.47 3.50
N MET A 390 39.17 -1.60 4.13
CA MET A 390 40.62 -1.56 4.07
C MET A 390 41.26 -2.80 4.68
N GLY A 391 42.26 -3.31 3.95
CA GLY A 391 43.23 -4.28 4.45
C GLY A 391 43.72 -3.92 5.85
N GLY A 392 43.36 -4.79 6.80
CA GLY A 392 44.01 -4.84 8.09
C GLY A 392 45.50 -5.04 7.88
N LEU A 393 46.28 -4.01 8.23
CA LEU A 393 47.71 -4.10 8.41
C LEU A 393 48.00 -5.15 9.48
N SER A 394 48.32 -6.38 9.06
CA SER A 394 49.00 -7.36 9.90
C SER A 394 50.34 -6.75 10.32
N ARG A 395 50.46 -6.46 11.62
CA ARG A 395 51.72 -6.08 12.25
C ARG A 395 52.65 -7.27 12.41
#